data_AF-A0A6S6VTV0-F1
#
_entry.id   AF-A0A6S6VTV0-F1
#
_cell.length_a   1.000
_cell.length_b   1.000
_cell.length_c   1.000
_cell.angle_alpha   90.00
_cell.angle_beta   90.00
_cell.angle_gamma   90.00
#
_symmetry.space_group_name_H-M   'P 1'
#
loop_
_entity.id
_entity.type
_entity.pdbx_description
1 polymer ?
#
loop_
_entity_poly.entity_id
_entity_poly.type
_entity_poly.pdbx_seq_one_letter_code
_entity_poly.pdbx_strand_id
1 'polypeptide(L)'
;MHCIAAIGVALPLLAAGVRVGHDHGHGHAHAELHRRVLVTTVVEVTETVYTTVTVDPVGLSSSTSSASATLEGSMTVELPEKGASTAVSTPTSSSTITQEPSGTEGSTYPSLIPEPNSAIVVNSCLHDIYVSSIGDKSCGPGTNCQLVPSNTTYREAIRVCDKSGISLKVSKTEDMTKPMQFEYTVWDDKKTVSYDISYLDCMAEKDGQKDMTGCVGYETGIQAKSGADCPTYKCVGNVVCAKQAYVVAEFDYQPGAPVGACNVNSGVAFELCAENRA
;
A
#
# COMPACT_ATOMS: atom_id res chain seq x y z
N MET A 1 34.14 -22.12 68.06
CA MET A 1 34.79 -21.71 66.79
C MET A 1 34.70 -22.87 65.81
N HIS A 2 34.46 -22.54 64.53
CA HIS A 2 34.06 -23.39 63.38
C HIS A 2 32.55 -23.38 63.09
N CYS A 3 32.13 -22.36 62.34
CA CYS A 3 30.86 -22.34 61.60
C CYS A 3 31.07 -23.12 60.29
N ILE A 4 30.26 -24.16 60.07
CA ILE A 4 30.13 -24.85 58.78
C ILE A 4 28.86 -24.30 58.13
N ALA A 5 29.02 -23.55 57.04
CA ALA A 5 27.90 -23.09 56.21
C ALA A 5 27.65 -24.10 55.08
N ALA A 6 26.44 -24.65 55.05
CA ALA A 6 25.98 -25.52 53.98
C ALA A 6 25.58 -24.69 52.75
N ILE A 7 26.18 -25.01 51.59
CA ILE A 7 25.82 -24.43 50.29
C ILE A 7 24.73 -25.32 49.67
N GLY A 8 23.49 -24.84 49.66
CA GLY A 8 22.41 -25.42 48.88
C GLY A 8 22.48 -24.90 47.45
N VAL A 9 22.69 -25.81 46.49
CA VAL A 9 22.61 -25.51 45.05
C VAL A 9 21.16 -25.67 44.61
N ALA A 10 20.48 -24.55 44.34
CA ALA A 10 19.20 -24.54 43.65
C ALA A 10 19.43 -24.42 42.14
N LEU A 11 19.05 -25.45 41.38
CA LEU A 11 18.99 -25.42 39.92
C LEU A 11 17.80 -24.56 39.47
N PRO A 12 17.95 -23.60 38.53
CA PRO A 12 16.83 -23.06 37.80
C PRO A 12 16.44 -24.01 36.66
N LEU A 13 15.20 -24.49 36.68
CA LEU A 13 14.55 -25.12 35.53
C LEU A 13 14.44 -24.09 34.40
N LEU A 14 15.19 -24.30 33.32
CA LEU A 14 14.96 -23.66 32.02
C LEU A 14 13.75 -24.34 31.36
N ALA A 15 12.60 -23.66 31.39
CA ALA A 15 11.47 -23.99 30.54
C ALA A 15 11.79 -23.56 29.11
N ALA A 16 12.08 -24.53 28.25
CA ALA A 16 12.16 -24.33 26.80
C ALA A 16 10.74 -24.11 26.26
N GLY A 17 10.33 -22.84 26.16
CA GLY A 17 9.16 -22.44 25.37
C GLY A 17 9.51 -22.50 23.89
N VAL A 18 9.05 -23.54 23.21
CA VAL A 18 9.07 -23.66 21.76
C VAL A 18 8.20 -22.56 21.16
N ARG A 19 8.81 -21.48 20.66
CA ARG A 19 8.17 -20.57 19.72
C ARG A 19 8.42 -21.11 18.31
N VAL A 20 7.43 -21.81 17.77
CA VAL A 20 7.30 -22.02 16.32
C VAL A 20 6.89 -20.68 15.72
N GLY A 21 7.88 -19.82 15.46
CA GLY A 21 7.74 -18.76 14.48
C GLY A 21 8.13 -19.33 13.13
N HIS A 22 7.23 -19.27 12.15
CA HIS A 22 7.59 -19.47 10.75
C HIS A 22 8.56 -18.36 10.37
N ASP A 23 9.85 -18.69 10.39
CA ASP A 23 10.93 -17.84 9.96
C ASP A 23 10.92 -17.80 8.42
N HIS A 24 10.25 -16.78 7.86
CA HIS A 24 10.46 -16.38 6.46
C HIS A 24 11.71 -15.50 6.32
N GLY A 25 12.73 -15.71 7.16
CA GLY A 25 14.10 -15.23 6.98
C GLY A 25 14.84 -15.90 5.82
N HIS A 26 14.12 -16.30 4.75
CA HIS A 26 14.78 -16.48 3.47
C HIS A 26 15.16 -15.08 3.00
N GLY A 27 16.43 -14.75 3.22
CA GLY A 27 17.09 -13.68 2.50
C GLY A 27 16.87 -13.91 1.02
N HIS A 28 15.83 -13.29 0.49
CA HIS A 28 15.61 -13.23 -0.92
C HIS A 28 16.81 -12.47 -1.47
N ALA A 29 17.66 -13.17 -2.21
CA ALA A 29 18.75 -12.60 -2.97
C ALA A 29 18.15 -11.74 -4.11
N HIS A 30 17.60 -10.58 -3.74
CA HIS A 30 16.82 -9.71 -4.63
C HIS A 30 17.68 -8.66 -5.34
N ALA A 31 18.96 -8.48 -4.97
CA ALA A 31 19.79 -7.43 -5.55
C ALA A 31 20.04 -7.59 -7.07
N GLU A 32 20.05 -8.81 -7.60
CA GLU A 32 20.41 -9.02 -9.01
C GLU A 32 19.21 -8.82 -9.97
N LEU A 33 17.96 -8.98 -9.50
CA LEU A 33 16.77 -9.07 -10.35
C LEU A 33 16.03 -7.75 -10.57
N HIS A 34 16.30 -6.71 -9.77
CA HIS A 34 15.80 -5.35 -10.03
C HIS A 34 16.56 -4.63 -11.17
N ARG A 35 17.53 -5.29 -11.80
CA ARG A 35 18.25 -4.78 -12.98
C ARG A 35 17.46 -4.91 -14.29
N ARG A 36 16.13 -4.95 -14.24
CA ARG A 36 15.31 -4.81 -15.44
C ARG A 36 15.44 -3.37 -15.92
N VAL A 37 16.25 -3.22 -16.96
CA VAL A 37 16.49 -2.01 -17.74
C VAL A 37 15.19 -1.21 -17.83
N LEU A 38 15.10 -0.13 -17.05
CA LEU A 38 14.20 0.98 -17.36
C LEU A 38 14.74 1.56 -18.68
N VAL A 39 14.24 1.04 -19.81
CA VAL A 39 14.41 1.69 -21.10
C VAL A 39 13.53 2.94 -21.03
N THR A 40 14.09 4.03 -20.53
CA THR A 40 13.53 5.36 -20.74
C THR A 40 13.67 5.68 -22.22
N THR A 41 12.69 5.28 -23.02
CA THR A 41 12.43 5.92 -24.30
C THR A 41 12.02 7.34 -23.98
N VAL A 42 12.96 8.28 -24.15
CA VAL A 42 12.64 9.71 -24.23
C VAL A 42 11.75 9.86 -25.45
N VAL A 43 10.43 9.90 -25.23
CA VAL A 43 9.48 10.30 -26.27
C VAL A 43 9.59 11.81 -26.39
N GLU A 44 10.35 12.25 -27.38
CA GLU A 44 10.40 13.66 -27.77
C GLU A 44 9.01 14.02 -28.31
N VAL A 45 8.21 14.72 -27.51
CA VAL A 45 6.88 15.21 -27.90
C VAL A 45 7.09 16.37 -28.87
N THR A 46 7.10 16.09 -30.16
CA THR A 46 7.34 17.10 -31.19
C THR A 46 6.10 17.89 -31.58
N GLU A 47 4.88 17.44 -31.27
CA GLU A 47 3.66 18.16 -31.61
C GLU A 47 2.57 18.04 -30.55
N THR A 48 2.11 19.20 -30.06
CA THR A 48 0.89 19.31 -29.24
C THR A 48 -0.25 19.74 -30.16
N VAL A 49 -1.18 18.83 -30.44
CA VAL A 49 -2.39 19.14 -31.22
C VAL A 49 -3.49 19.58 -30.26
N TYR A 50 -3.91 20.84 -30.34
CA TYR A 50 -5.06 21.36 -29.59
C TYR A 50 -6.34 21.15 -30.40
N THR A 51 -7.18 20.20 -29.97
CA THR A 51 -8.52 20.02 -30.54
C THR A 51 -9.50 20.89 -29.76
N THR A 52 -10.01 21.94 -30.41
CA THR A 52 -11.06 22.79 -29.84
C THR A 52 -12.42 22.16 -30.14
N VAL A 53 -13.08 21.61 -29.13
CA VAL A 53 -14.45 21.11 -29.24
C VAL A 53 -15.40 22.27 -28.98
N THR A 54 -16.13 22.69 -30.01
CA THR A 54 -17.23 23.66 -29.88
C THR A 54 -18.49 22.88 -29.57
N VAL A 55 -19.04 23.06 -28.37
CA VAL A 55 -20.33 22.47 -27.98
C VAL A 55 -21.41 23.52 -28.21
N ASP A 56 -22.26 23.29 -29.21
CA ASP A 56 -23.43 24.14 -29.44
C ASP A 56 -24.44 23.96 -28.29
N PRO A 57 -24.96 25.05 -27.69
CA PRO A 57 -25.99 24.95 -26.67
C PRO A 57 -27.32 24.54 -27.33
N VAL A 58 -27.75 23.31 -27.06
CA VAL A 58 -29.13 22.87 -27.37
C VAL A 58 -30.08 23.56 -26.41
N GLY A 59 -31.09 24.20 -27.01
CA GLY A 59 -31.97 25.18 -26.42
C GLY A 59 -32.69 24.75 -25.14
N LEU A 60 -32.77 25.70 -24.22
CA LEU A 60 -33.78 25.78 -23.17
C LEU A 60 -35.18 25.67 -23.81
N SER A 61 -35.93 24.64 -23.42
CA SER A 61 -37.40 24.70 -23.40
C SER A 61 -37.85 24.52 -21.97
N SER A 62 -38.24 25.65 -21.39
CA SER A 62 -38.96 25.78 -20.13
C SER A 62 -40.39 25.26 -20.27
N SER A 63 -40.82 24.37 -19.37
CA SER A 63 -42.22 24.28 -18.98
C SER A 63 -42.33 23.91 -17.50
N THR A 64 -42.52 24.94 -16.70
CA THR A 64 -43.13 24.91 -15.38
C THR A 64 -44.57 24.39 -15.49
N SER A 65 -45.01 23.52 -14.58
CA SER A 65 -46.34 23.61 -13.91
C SER A 65 -46.52 22.48 -12.89
N SER A 66 -46.80 22.90 -11.67
CA SER A 66 -47.26 22.11 -10.53
C SER A 66 -48.74 21.76 -10.66
N ALA A 67 -49.18 20.61 -10.13
CA ALA A 67 -50.50 20.44 -9.54
C ALA A 67 -50.57 19.18 -8.66
N SER A 68 -51.07 19.37 -7.43
CA SER A 68 -51.47 18.35 -6.46
C SER A 68 -52.88 17.82 -6.74
N ALA A 69 -53.16 16.55 -6.41
CA ALA A 69 -54.40 16.03 -5.80
C ALA A 69 -54.32 14.48 -5.73
N THR A 70 -54.20 13.86 -4.54
CA THR A 70 -55.25 13.24 -3.68
C THR A 70 -56.01 12.02 -4.23
N LEU A 71 -56.05 11.00 -3.35
CA LEU A 71 -57.12 10.02 -3.05
C LEU A 71 -57.17 8.66 -3.79
N GLU A 72 -56.90 7.63 -2.98
CA GLU A 72 -57.69 6.42 -2.70
C GLU A 72 -58.27 5.57 -3.85
N GLY A 73 -58.07 4.24 -3.72
CA GLY A 73 -59.10 3.29 -4.14
C GLY A 73 -58.64 1.92 -4.61
N SER A 74 -58.73 0.95 -3.71
CA SER A 74 -59.31 -0.40 -3.90
C SER A 74 -58.60 -1.48 -4.73
N MET A 75 -58.56 -2.66 -4.10
CA MET A 75 -58.18 -3.98 -4.63
C MET A 75 -59.19 -4.50 -5.66
N THR A 76 -58.71 -5.27 -6.64
CA THR A 76 -59.31 -6.57 -7.01
C THR A 76 -58.36 -7.45 -7.81
N VAL A 77 -58.41 -8.74 -7.51
CA VAL A 77 -57.74 -9.88 -8.14
C VAL A 77 -58.60 -10.39 -9.29
N GLU A 78 -58.00 -10.69 -10.45
CA GLU A 78 -58.57 -11.63 -11.42
C GLU A 78 -57.46 -12.38 -12.20
N LEU A 79 -57.49 -13.71 -12.08
CA LEU A 79 -57.05 -14.73 -13.04
C LEU A 79 -58.36 -15.33 -13.64
N PRO A 80 -58.42 -16.08 -14.77
CA PRO A 80 -57.35 -16.92 -15.36
C PRO A 80 -57.34 -17.05 -16.92
N GLU A 81 -56.50 -17.98 -17.38
CA GLU A 81 -56.55 -18.83 -18.60
C GLU A 81 -55.86 -18.42 -19.92
N LYS A 82 -54.69 -19.05 -20.12
CA LYS A 82 -54.39 -20.05 -21.16
C LYS A 82 -54.60 -19.66 -22.63
N GLY A 83 -53.48 -19.41 -23.32
CA GLY A 83 -53.36 -19.48 -24.78
C GLY A 83 -51.90 -19.53 -25.20
N ALA A 84 -51.49 -20.64 -25.82
CA ALA A 84 -50.12 -20.89 -26.25
C ALA A 84 -49.72 -20.03 -27.47
N SER A 85 -48.47 -19.55 -27.52
CA SER A 85 -47.65 -19.65 -28.73
C SER A 85 -46.18 -19.33 -28.47
N THR A 86 -45.38 -20.26 -28.96
CA THR A 86 -43.93 -20.33 -29.18
C THR A 86 -43.22 -19.00 -29.47
N ALA A 87 -42.26 -18.63 -28.63
CA ALA A 87 -41.08 -17.87 -29.03
C ALA A 87 -39.91 -18.21 -28.10
N VAL A 88 -38.96 -18.99 -28.62
CA VAL A 88 -37.67 -19.26 -27.98
C VAL A 88 -36.91 -17.95 -27.91
N SER A 89 -36.83 -17.35 -26.72
CA SER A 89 -35.93 -16.25 -26.41
C SER A 89 -34.90 -16.74 -25.42
N THR A 90 -33.66 -16.76 -25.88
CA THR A 90 -32.43 -17.07 -25.18
C THR A 90 -32.34 -16.28 -23.86
N PRO A 91 -32.05 -16.90 -22.71
CA PRO A 91 -31.70 -16.13 -21.52
C PRO A 91 -30.32 -15.52 -21.77
N THR A 92 -30.30 -14.23 -22.10
CA THR A 92 -29.07 -13.44 -22.00
C THR A 92 -28.81 -13.25 -20.52
N SER A 93 -27.90 -14.07 -19.98
CA SER A 93 -27.32 -13.88 -18.65
C SER A 93 -26.79 -12.46 -18.57
N SER A 94 -27.50 -11.60 -17.84
CA SER A 94 -26.98 -10.30 -17.43
C SER A 94 -25.98 -10.57 -16.31
N SER A 95 -24.75 -10.88 -16.71
CA SER A 95 -23.61 -10.73 -15.82
C SER A 95 -23.54 -9.26 -15.45
N THR A 96 -24.04 -8.93 -14.27
CA THR A 96 -23.70 -7.67 -13.62
C THR A 96 -22.22 -7.79 -13.31
N ILE A 97 -21.39 -7.31 -14.26
CA ILE A 97 -20.01 -7.01 -13.96
C ILE A 97 -20.09 -5.87 -12.97
N THR A 98 -19.96 -6.20 -11.68
CA THR A 98 -19.51 -5.25 -10.68
C THR A 98 -18.19 -4.72 -11.23
N GLN A 99 -18.24 -3.54 -11.86
CA GLN A 99 -17.03 -2.80 -12.14
C GLN A 99 -16.35 -2.62 -10.79
N GLU A 100 -15.20 -3.27 -10.64
CA GLU A 100 -14.19 -2.85 -9.68
C GLU A 100 -14.07 -1.34 -9.87
N PRO A 101 -14.37 -0.51 -8.86
CA PRO A 101 -14.19 0.92 -9.01
C PRO A 101 -12.73 1.10 -9.35
N SER A 102 -12.49 1.57 -10.57
CA SER A 102 -11.18 1.99 -11.04
C SER A 102 -10.78 3.18 -10.18
N GLY A 103 -10.29 2.86 -8.98
CA GLY A 103 -9.99 3.78 -7.88
C GLY A 103 -8.74 4.58 -8.18
N THR A 104 -8.83 5.42 -9.21
CA THR A 104 -7.99 6.60 -9.39
C THR A 104 -8.81 7.82 -8.95
N GLU A 105 -9.56 7.71 -7.85
CA GLU A 105 -9.95 8.89 -7.08
C GLU A 105 -8.64 9.42 -6.48
N GLY A 106 -8.07 10.44 -7.13
CA GLY A 106 -6.75 10.96 -6.79
C GLY A 106 -6.73 11.44 -5.35
N SER A 107 -6.09 10.67 -4.47
CA SER A 107 -5.98 11.04 -3.07
C SER A 107 -5.27 12.40 -2.93
N THR A 108 -5.95 13.38 -2.35
CA THR A 108 -5.46 14.77 -2.22
C THR A 108 -4.60 14.96 -0.97
N TYR A 109 -3.72 14.01 -0.64
CA TYR A 109 -2.80 14.19 0.48
C TYR A 109 -1.83 15.33 0.17
N PRO A 110 -1.41 16.12 1.19
CA PRO A 110 -0.29 17.03 1.03
C PRO A 110 0.90 16.27 0.44
N SER A 111 1.69 16.94 -0.40
CA SER A 111 2.85 16.27 -1.02
C SER A 111 3.88 15.92 0.05
N LEU A 112 4.34 14.67 0.04
CA LEU A 112 5.44 14.25 0.89
C LEU A 112 6.75 14.93 0.44
N ILE A 113 7.57 15.33 1.41
CA ILE A 113 8.84 16.02 1.16
C ILE A 113 9.98 15.10 1.64
N PRO A 114 10.73 14.48 0.70
CA PRO A 114 11.94 13.74 1.04
C PRO A 114 13.03 14.63 1.61
N GLU A 115 13.81 14.08 2.54
CA GLU A 115 14.98 14.75 3.08
C GLU A 115 16.25 14.23 2.42
N PRO A 116 17.15 15.12 1.97
CA PRO A 116 18.36 14.70 1.27
C PRO A 116 19.15 13.62 2.02
N ASN A 117 19.61 12.61 1.28
CA ASN A 117 20.42 11.49 1.77
C ASN A 117 19.79 10.68 2.92
N SER A 118 18.48 10.79 3.14
CA SER A 118 17.78 10.16 4.27
C SER A 118 16.64 9.25 3.80
N ALA A 119 16.39 8.19 4.56
CA ALA A 119 15.17 7.41 4.49
C ALA A 119 14.29 7.74 5.70
N ILE A 120 13.06 8.16 5.44
CA ILE A 120 12.18 8.72 6.47
C ILE A 120 10.82 8.05 6.47
N VAL A 121 10.25 7.83 7.65
CA VAL A 121 8.86 7.38 7.82
C VAL A 121 8.12 8.42 8.66
N VAL A 122 7.18 9.10 8.03
CA VAL A 122 6.29 10.06 8.69
C VAL A 122 5.12 9.29 9.28
N ASN A 123 4.97 9.35 10.61
CA ASN A 123 3.83 8.80 11.31
C ASN A 123 2.73 9.88 11.44
N SER A 124 1.86 10.00 10.45
CA SER A 124 0.69 10.88 10.52
C SER A 124 -0.50 10.18 11.21
N CYS A 125 -0.32 8.99 11.77
CA CYS A 125 -1.37 8.29 12.50
C CYS A 125 -1.63 8.98 13.84
N LEU A 126 -2.86 8.85 14.35
CA LEU A 126 -3.27 9.32 15.68
C LEU A 126 -2.79 8.41 16.82
N HIS A 127 -1.94 7.43 16.51
CA HIS A 127 -1.36 6.49 17.45
C HIS A 127 0.13 6.31 17.15
N ASP A 128 0.85 5.80 18.12
CA ASP A 128 2.26 5.47 17.95
C ASP A 128 2.41 4.27 17.02
N ILE A 129 3.58 4.17 16.39
CA ILE A 129 3.99 3.01 15.60
C ILE A 129 5.36 2.54 16.07
N TYR A 130 5.74 1.34 15.66
CA TYR A 130 7.10 0.83 15.81
C TYR A 130 7.74 0.70 14.44
N VAL A 131 9.03 0.99 14.34
CA VAL A 131 9.82 0.87 13.11
C VAL A 131 11.06 0.00 13.37
N SER A 132 11.27 -1.01 12.52
CA SER A 132 12.50 -1.77 12.41
C SER A 132 13.09 -1.57 11.03
N SER A 133 14.38 -1.26 10.98
CA SER A 133 15.10 -1.01 9.76
C SER A 133 16.07 -2.16 9.50
N ILE A 134 15.67 -3.08 8.62
CA ILE A 134 16.27 -4.40 8.45
C ILE A 134 16.91 -4.50 7.06
N GLY A 135 18.11 -5.04 6.99
CA GLY A 135 18.79 -5.35 5.73
C GLY A 135 19.81 -6.46 5.94
N ASP A 136 20.49 -6.86 4.87
CA ASP A 136 21.64 -7.75 4.97
C ASP A 136 22.74 -7.16 5.88
N LYS A 137 23.62 -8.02 6.39
CA LYS A 137 24.76 -7.61 7.22
C LYS A 137 25.66 -6.57 6.53
N SER A 138 25.77 -6.59 5.20
CA SER A 138 26.54 -5.60 4.42
C SER A 138 26.00 -4.18 4.53
N CYS A 139 24.73 -4.00 4.88
CA CYS A 139 24.08 -2.69 4.98
C CYS A 139 24.52 -1.86 6.20
N GLY A 140 25.34 -2.43 7.09
CA GLY A 140 25.66 -1.82 8.37
C GLY A 140 24.53 -1.94 9.41
N PRO A 141 24.64 -1.26 10.57
CA PRO A 141 23.67 -1.41 11.64
C PRO A 141 22.28 -0.93 11.20
N GLY A 142 21.27 -1.72 11.54
CA GLY A 142 19.87 -1.35 11.43
C GLY A 142 19.31 -0.83 12.75
N THR A 143 18.02 -0.51 12.73
CA THR A 143 17.23 -0.20 13.93
C THR A 143 16.32 -1.38 14.23
N ASN A 144 16.15 -1.73 15.50
CA ASN A 144 15.21 -2.76 15.90
C ASN A 144 14.13 -2.17 16.83
N CYS A 145 12.89 -2.21 16.36
CA CYS A 145 11.67 -1.90 17.09
C CYS A 145 11.70 -0.55 17.82
N GLN A 146 12.06 0.52 17.10
CA GLN A 146 12.02 1.87 17.63
C GLN A 146 10.57 2.38 17.67
N LEU A 147 10.13 2.85 18.83
CA LEU A 147 8.88 3.59 18.98
C LEU A 147 8.97 4.93 18.23
N VAL A 148 7.97 5.21 17.42
CA VAL A 148 7.78 6.47 16.69
C VAL A 148 6.44 7.03 17.11
N PRO A 149 6.43 8.04 18.00
CA PRO A 149 5.19 8.60 18.49
C PRO A 149 4.29 9.15 17.38
N SER A 150 3.00 9.24 17.64
CA SER A 150 2.03 9.90 16.76
C SER A 150 2.52 11.29 16.35
N ASN A 151 2.34 11.64 15.06
CA ASN A 151 2.73 12.92 14.47
C ASN A 151 4.24 13.23 14.57
N THR A 152 5.08 12.18 14.59
CA THR A 152 6.54 12.31 14.53
C THR A 152 7.11 11.61 13.32
N THR A 153 8.42 11.67 13.14
CA THR A 153 9.11 11.11 11.98
C THR A 153 10.28 10.26 12.43
N TYR A 154 10.33 9.02 11.95
CA TYR A 154 11.52 8.19 11.97
C TYR A 154 12.47 8.60 10.86
N ARG A 155 13.78 8.53 11.13
CA ARG A 155 14.82 8.95 10.20
C ARG A 155 16.05 8.07 10.35
N GLU A 156 16.58 7.63 9.21
CA GLU A 156 17.94 7.12 9.11
C GLU A 156 18.65 7.68 7.88
N ALA A 157 19.99 7.67 7.89
CA ALA A 157 20.75 7.92 6.68
C ALA A 157 20.50 6.79 5.68
N ILE A 158 20.41 7.10 4.39
CA ILE A 158 20.33 6.04 3.37
C ILE A 158 21.57 5.16 3.46
N ARG A 159 21.33 3.86 3.63
CA ARG A 159 22.36 2.83 3.71
C ARG A 159 22.59 2.17 2.36
N VAL A 160 23.83 1.81 2.10
CA VAL A 160 24.25 1.08 0.91
C VAL A 160 24.55 -0.35 1.31
N CYS A 161 23.96 -1.29 0.60
CA CYS A 161 24.16 -2.73 0.80
C CYS A 161 24.86 -3.33 -0.42
N ASP A 162 25.49 -4.49 -0.25
CA ASP A 162 26.17 -5.19 -1.34
C ASP A 162 25.25 -6.19 -2.07
N LYS A 163 24.21 -6.69 -1.39
CA LYS A 163 23.43 -7.87 -1.83
C LYS A 163 21.92 -7.76 -1.67
N SER A 164 21.40 -6.64 -1.16
CA SER A 164 19.96 -6.46 -0.91
C SER A 164 19.57 -4.99 -0.80
N GLY A 165 18.29 -4.73 -0.53
CA GLY A 165 17.80 -3.47 -0.03
C GLY A 165 17.71 -3.42 1.50
N ILE A 166 17.08 -2.34 1.96
CA ILE A 166 16.56 -2.14 3.31
C ILE A 166 15.04 -2.25 3.27
N SER A 167 14.49 -2.99 4.23
CA SER A 167 13.06 -2.99 4.55
C SER A 167 12.85 -2.26 5.88
N LEU A 168 12.15 -1.13 5.82
CA LEU A 168 11.61 -0.42 6.97
C LEU A 168 10.26 -1.07 7.31
N LYS A 169 10.31 -2.01 8.26
CA LYS A 169 9.14 -2.73 8.78
C LYS A 169 8.42 -1.85 9.79
N VAL A 170 7.13 -1.66 9.61
CA VAL A 170 6.30 -0.77 10.44
C VAL A 170 5.07 -1.49 10.98
N SER A 171 4.77 -1.29 12.27
CA SER A 171 3.64 -1.96 12.95
C SER A 171 3.00 -1.07 14.01
N LYS A 172 1.75 -1.38 14.39
CA LYS A 172 1.07 -0.80 15.56
C LYS A 172 1.58 -1.40 16.88
N THR A 173 2.20 -2.58 16.82
CA THR A 173 2.64 -3.36 17.98
C THR A 173 4.14 -3.61 17.95
N GLU A 174 4.75 -3.64 19.14
CA GLU A 174 6.18 -3.87 19.32
C GLU A 174 6.64 -5.26 18.85
N ASP A 175 5.73 -6.24 18.83
CA ASP A 175 6.05 -7.61 18.42
C ASP A 175 6.27 -7.77 16.91
N MET A 176 5.89 -6.77 16.10
CA MET A 176 6.12 -6.72 14.64
C MET A 176 5.69 -8.02 13.93
N THR A 177 4.61 -8.67 14.38
CA THR A 177 4.21 -9.99 13.88
C THR A 177 3.68 -9.97 12.44
N LYS A 178 3.08 -8.85 12.04
CA LYS A 178 2.52 -8.61 10.69
C LYS A 178 2.83 -7.18 10.22
N PRO A 179 4.11 -6.86 9.99
CA PRO A 179 4.50 -5.51 9.68
C PRO A 179 4.14 -5.15 8.24
N MET A 180 3.76 -3.91 8.03
CA MET A 180 3.80 -3.28 6.70
C MET A 180 5.26 -3.00 6.35
N GLN A 181 5.62 -2.99 5.06
CA GLN A 181 7.00 -2.75 4.62
C GLN A 181 7.09 -1.55 3.68
N PHE A 182 8.07 -0.69 3.97
CA PHE A 182 8.59 0.26 3.01
C PHE A 182 10.00 -0.14 2.64
N GLU A 183 10.27 -0.31 1.37
CA GLU A 183 11.55 -0.85 0.92
C GLU A 183 12.33 0.22 0.17
N TYR A 184 13.65 0.21 0.31
CA TYR A 184 14.53 0.97 -0.56
C TYR A 184 15.84 0.24 -0.84
N THR A 185 16.41 0.43 -2.03
CA THR A 185 17.69 -0.17 -2.43
C THR A 185 18.55 0.84 -3.16
N VAL A 186 19.78 1.05 -2.68
CA VAL A 186 20.78 1.82 -3.44
C VAL A 186 21.45 0.92 -4.46
N TRP A 187 21.42 1.32 -5.72
CA TRP A 187 21.98 0.56 -6.82
C TRP A 187 23.51 0.56 -6.82
N ASP A 188 24.14 -0.30 -7.61
CA ASP A 188 25.60 -0.38 -7.75
C ASP A 188 26.26 0.92 -8.19
N ASP A 189 25.53 1.76 -8.95
CA ASP A 189 26.02 3.06 -9.41
C ASP A 189 26.19 4.08 -8.26
N LYS A 190 25.68 3.76 -7.06
CA LYS A 190 25.65 4.60 -5.86
C LYS A 190 25.02 5.98 -6.06
N LYS A 191 24.21 6.12 -7.11
CA LYS A 191 23.51 7.34 -7.50
C LYS A 191 22.01 7.15 -7.55
N THR A 192 21.55 5.92 -7.74
CA THR A 192 20.14 5.57 -7.85
C THR A 192 19.67 4.87 -6.58
N VAL A 193 18.51 5.28 -6.08
CA VAL A 193 17.75 4.57 -5.04
C VAL A 193 16.42 4.14 -5.63
N SER A 194 16.09 2.85 -5.54
CA SER A 194 14.74 2.37 -5.78
C SER A 194 13.95 2.31 -4.48
N TYR A 195 12.63 2.46 -4.55
CA TYR A 195 11.74 2.43 -3.39
C TYR A 195 10.32 1.98 -3.76
N ASP A 196 9.63 1.37 -2.81
CA ASP A 196 8.27 0.88 -3.00
C ASP A 196 7.51 0.74 -1.66
N ILE A 197 6.22 0.43 -1.78
CA ILE A 197 5.30 0.12 -0.67
C ILE A 197 4.93 -1.36 -0.81
N SER A 198 4.98 -2.12 0.28
CA SER A 198 4.73 -3.57 0.25
C SER A 198 3.84 -4.02 1.42
N TYR A 199 2.64 -4.51 1.08
CA TYR A 199 1.68 -5.06 2.04
C TYR A 199 1.89 -6.55 2.33
N LEU A 200 2.87 -7.20 1.68
CA LEU A 200 2.97 -8.67 1.61
C LEU A 200 3.04 -9.35 2.99
N ASP A 201 3.68 -8.71 3.97
CA ASP A 201 3.89 -9.25 5.31
C ASP A 201 2.71 -9.02 6.27
N CYS A 202 1.88 -8.00 6.02
CA CYS A 202 0.75 -7.63 6.87
C CYS A 202 -0.61 -8.07 6.30
N MET A 203 -0.68 -8.23 4.97
CA MET A 203 -1.86 -8.67 4.25
C MET A 203 -2.23 -10.10 4.64
N ALA A 204 -3.52 -10.34 4.79
CA ALA A 204 -4.09 -11.67 4.89
C ALA A 204 -4.97 -11.98 3.68
N GLU A 205 -5.30 -13.25 3.51
CA GLU A 205 -6.38 -13.66 2.60
C GLU A 205 -7.60 -14.05 3.41
N LYS A 206 -8.76 -13.53 3.01
CA LYS A 206 -10.06 -13.84 3.62
C LYS A 206 -11.09 -13.99 2.52
N ASP A 207 -11.70 -15.18 2.44
CA ASP A 207 -12.74 -15.51 1.45
C ASP A 207 -12.31 -15.24 -0.01
N GLY A 208 -11.02 -15.48 -0.33
CA GLY A 208 -10.44 -15.23 -1.65
C GLY A 208 -10.17 -13.76 -1.97
N GLN A 209 -10.34 -12.86 -0.99
CA GLN A 209 -10.04 -11.44 -1.09
C GLN A 209 -8.86 -11.06 -0.21
N LYS A 210 -8.16 -9.99 -0.60
CA LYS A 210 -7.04 -9.44 0.16
C LYS A 210 -7.56 -8.59 1.31
N ASP A 211 -7.18 -8.96 2.51
CA ASP A 211 -7.50 -8.25 3.74
C ASP A 211 -6.27 -7.47 4.21
N MET A 212 -6.35 -6.14 4.11
CA MET A 212 -5.29 -5.21 4.50
C MET A 212 -5.50 -4.63 5.91
N THR A 213 -6.51 -5.08 6.66
CA THR A 213 -6.81 -4.50 7.99
C THR A 213 -5.70 -4.67 9.02
N GLY A 214 -4.81 -5.65 8.81
CA GLY A 214 -3.59 -5.83 9.62
C GLY A 214 -2.46 -4.85 9.28
N CYS A 215 -2.55 -4.13 8.17
CA CYS A 215 -1.51 -3.23 7.69
C CYS A 215 -1.69 -1.84 8.28
N VAL A 216 -0.73 -1.40 9.09
CA VAL A 216 -0.75 -0.05 9.67
C VAL A 216 -0.83 1.00 8.56
N GLY A 217 -1.67 2.02 8.76
CA GLY A 217 -1.85 3.13 7.82
C GLY A 217 -2.81 2.86 6.67
N TYR A 218 -3.20 1.60 6.42
CA TYR A 218 -4.15 1.27 5.35
C TYR A 218 -5.49 2.01 5.51
N GLU A 219 -5.93 2.23 6.75
CA GLU A 219 -7.22 2.85 7.07
C GLU A 219 -7.34 4.32 6.67
N THR A 220 -6.22 5.03 6.52
CA THR A 220 -6.18 6.50 6.33
C THR A 220 -5.12 6.90 5.30
N GLY A 221 -4.79 5.97 4.41
CA GLY A 221 -3.95 6.22 3.26
C GLY A 221 -2.45 6.18 3.54
N ILE A 222 -1.71 5.86 2.48
CA ILE A 222 -0.26 5.69 2.51
C ILE A 222 0.33 6.37 1.29
N GLN A 223 1.53 6.96 1.43
CA GLN A 223 2.26 7.47 0.27
C GLN A 223 3.76 7.24 0.38
N ALA A 224 4.42 7.16 -0.78
CA ALA A 224 5.86 7.06 -0.92
C ALA A 224 6.35 7.99 -2.02
N LYS A 225 7.49 8.64 -1.79
CA LYS A 225 8.04 9.63 -2.72
C LYS A 225 9.56 9.76 -2.56
N SER A 226 10.23 10.04 -3.67
CA SER A 226 11.60 10.55 -3.71
C SER A 226 11.61 11.90 -4.45
N GLY A 227 12.76 12.37 -4.95
CA GLY A 227 12.94 13.69 -5.57
C GLY A 227 11.82 14.16 -6.52
N ALA A 228 11.79 15.46 -6.80
CA ALA A 228 10.65 16.13 -7.45
C ALA A 228 10.13 15.46 -8.74
N ASP A 229 11.03 14.90 -9.56
CA ASP A 229 10.72 14.32 -10.87
C ASP A 229 10.54 12.80 -10.84
N CYS A 230 10.42 12.20 -9.65
CA CYS A 230 10.38 10.76 -9.46
C CYS A 230 8.96 10.26 -9.15
N PRO A 231 8.64 8.98 -9.43
CA PRO A 231 7.31 8.43 -9.19
C PRO A 231 6.81 8.67 -7.77
N THR A 232 5.58 9.15 -7.63
CA THR A 232 4.92 9.26 -6.32
C THR A 232 3.86 8.19 -6.23
N TYR A 233 3.92 7.36 -5.19
CA TYR A 233 2.92 6.35 -4.92
C TYR A 233 1.95 6.85 -3.88
N LYS A 234 0.65 6.72 -4.15
CA LYS A 234 -0.41 7.08 -3.21
C LYS A 234 -1.49 6.01 -3.18
N CYS A 235 -1.79 5.54 -1.99
CA CYS A 235 -2.86 4.59 -1.70
C CYS A 235 -3.96 5.30 -0.93
N VAL A 236 -5.18 5.28 -1.46
CA VAL A 236 -6.40 5.77 -0.78
C VAL A 236 -6.66 4.92 0.47
N GLY A 237 -7.09 5.56 1.57
CA GLY A 237 -7.48 4.83 2.78
C GLY A 237 -8.58 3.81 2.48
N ASN A 238 -8.47 2.61 3.04
CA ASN A 238 -9.42 1.50 2.89
C ASN A 238 -9.59 0.98 1.44
N VAL A 239 -8.65 1.27 0.54
CA VAL A 239 -8.67 0.79 -0.85
C VAL A 239 -7.40 0.01 -1.17
N VAL A 240 -7.57 -1.21 -1.69
CA VAL A 240 -6.45 -2.03 -2.18
C VAL A 240 -5.80 -1.36 -3.39
N CYS A 241 -4.59 -0.82 -3.23
CA CYS A 241 -3.89 -0.03 -4.24
C CYS A 241 -2.89 -0.87 -5.06
N ALA A 242 -3.36 -1.91 -5.76
CA ALA A 242 -2.49 -2.90 -6.42
C ALA A 242 -1.52 -2.33 -7.48
N LYS A 243 -1.79 -1.13 -8.02
CA LYS A 243 -0.90 -0.45 -8.99
C LYS A 243 0.14 0.46 -8.33
N GLN A 244 0.03 0.69 -7.02
CA GLN A 244 0.83 1.66 -6.26
C GLN A 244 1.63 0.98 -5.13
N ALA A 245 1.34 -0.28 -4.84
CA ALA A 245 2.01 -1.07 -3.81
C ALA A 245 2.00 -2.56 -4.16
N TYR A 246 2.98 -3.30 -3.65
CA TYR A 246 3.04 -4.75 -3.76
C TYR A 246 1.95 -5.39 -2.90
N VAL A 247 1.02 -6.03 -3.59
CA VAL A 247 -0.05 -6.87 -3.01
C VAL A 247 0.02 -8.31 -3.55
N VAL A 248 0.99 -8.58 -4.43
CA VAL A 248 1.36 -9.90 -4.95
C VAL A 248 2.88 -9.93 -4.98
N ALA A 249 3.48 -11.03 -4.54
CA ALA A 249 4.92 -11.19 -4.55
C ALA A 249 5.48 -10.96 -5.96
N GLU A 250 6.55 -10.17 -6.05
CA GLU A 250 7.29 -9.86 -7.29
C GLU A 250 6.41 -9.28 -8.41
N PHE A 251 5.22 -8.78 -8.06
CA PHE A 251 4.19 -8.36 -9.01
C PHE A 251 3.86 -9.45 -10.04
N ASP A 252 3.95 -10.72 -9.66
CA ASP A 252 3.82 -11.89 -10.54
C ASP A 252 4.74 -11.81 -11.78
N TYR A 253 5.91 -11.17 -11.61
CA TYR A 253 6.89 -10.89 -12.66
C TYR A 253 6.40 -10.05 -13.84
N GLN A 254 5.21 -9.46 -13.72
CA GLN A 254 4.59 -8.64 -14.75
C GLN A 254 5.33 -7.29 -14.92
N PRO A 255 5.27 -6.66 -16.10
CA PRO A 255 5.79 -5.32 -16.29
C PRO A 255 4.97 -4.28 -15.48
N GLY A 256 5.60 -3.17 -15.13
CA GLY A 256 4.92 -2.08 -14.42
C GLY A 256 4.76 -2.29 -12.92
N ALA A 257 5.64 -3.08 -12.31
CA ALA A 257 5.70 -3.24 -10.86
C ALA A 257 5.80 -1.86 -10.15
N PRO A 258 5.19 -1.69 -8.96
CA PRO A 258 5.09 -0.41 -8.27
C PRO A 258 6.40 -0.01 -7.56
N VAL A 259 7.49 0.04 -8.32
CA VAL A 259 8.83 0.39 -7.84
C VAL A 259 9.31 1.68 -8.50
N GLY A 260 9.60 2.68 -7.67
CA GLY A 260 10.14 3.96 -8.09
C GLY A 260 11.65 3.91 -8.12
N ALA A 261 12.28 4.77 -8.92
CA ALA A 261 13.72 4.97 -8.90
C ALA A 261 14.03 6.46 -9.00
N CYS A 262 15.01 6.93 -8.23
CA CYS A 262 15.37 8.33 -8.17
C CYS A 262 16.84 8.53 -7.80
N ASN A 263 17.31 9.78 -7.87
CA ASN A 263 18.63 10.13 -7.37
C ASN A 263 18.69 9.96 -5.84
N VAL A 264 19.64 9.15 -5.36
CA VAL A 264 19.83 8.82 -3.94
C VAL A 264 19.99 10.05 -3.04
N ASN A 265 20.60 11.13 -3.56
CA ASN A 265 20.81 12.35 -2.79
C ASN A 265 19.50 13.09 -2.49
N SER A 266 18.42 12.78 -3.20
CA SER A 266 17.09 13.34 -2.94
C SER A 266 16.47 12.77 -1.65
N GLY A 267 16.93 11.62 -1.18
CA GLY A 267 16.29 10.88 -0.11
C GLY A 267 15.06 10.09 -0.56
N VAL A 268 14.51 9.28 0.35
CA VAL A 268 13.23 8.58 0.19
C VAL A 268 12.35 8.87 1.40
N ALA A 269 11.08 9.11 1.16
CA ALA A 269 10.11 9.35 2.19
C ALA A 269 8.90 8.43 2.03
N PHE A 270 8.44 7.94 3.17
CA PHE A 270 7.23 7.16 3.32
C PHE A 270 6.34 7.81 4.37
N GLU A 271 5.03 7.62 4.24
CA GLU A 271 4.07 8.16 5.18
C GLU A 271 2.91 7.20 5.40
N LEU A 272 2.58 7.00 6.66
CA LEU A 272 1.41 6.27 7.12
C LEU A 272 0.32 7.25 7.54
N CYS A 273 -0.93 6.87 7.32
CA CYS A 273 -2.11 7.66 7.67
C CYS A 273 -2.10 9.07 7.06
N ALA A 274 -1.78 9.15 5.77
CA ALA A 274 -1.55 10.39 5.04
C ALA A 274 -2.75 11.34 5.01
N GLU A 275 -3.98 10.82 5.14
CA GLU A 275 -5.22 11.62 5.23
C GLU A 275 -5.26 12.51 6.48
N ASN A 276 -4.52 12.16 7.53
CA ASN A 276 -4.51 12.93 8.78
C ASN A 276 -3.57 14.14 8.73
N ARG A 277 -2.70 14.24 7.71
CA ARG A 277 -1.78 15.37 7.58
C ARG A 277 -2.53 16.56 6.96
N ALA A 278 -2.74 17.59 7.78
CA ALA A 278 -3.30 18.87 7.35
C ALA A 278 -2.31 19.72 6.54
#